data_AF-A0A0L0NFF8-F1
#
_entry.id   AF-A0A0L0NFF8-F1
#
_cell.length_a   1.000
_cell.length_b   1.000
_cell.length_c   1.000
_cell.angle_alpha   90.00
_cell.angle_beta   90.00
_cell.angle_gamma   90.00
#
_symmetry.space_group_name_H-M   'P 1'
#
loop_
_entity.id
_entity.type
_entity.pdbx_description
1 polymer ?
#
loop_
_entity_poly.entity_id
_entity_poly.type
_entity_poly.pdbx_seq_one_letter_code
_entity_poly.pdbx_strand_id
1 'polypeptide(L)'
;MNPTLGDRCFVDELLEPARFLDIIRVSGDASNQSAVRSQSFSNLESLRTYVENDENDDYSCRFISICQRNSWRPLQITRPMMSLIVNAHDLSHSFWDLPSCFYTRSLDLEEAYCIPFTLIHGRFVSYTIRYPEFKESDEEWAIRQSGIFHRFNTETRQSVFLLLSPKPDSKGHRLVEECLLSWHQGGANTGPLSLHEALFSVYLPSWRQYLATHEGEFLPMANSTFATYIDEPLRLGYDHLSAMISLETRFVKATSLLASTMDVLKELTTLLSYDPGLLATSEESDQVAIKLNNRLRQCAAHSRTATYRP
;
A
#
# COMPACT_ATOMS: atom_id res chain seq x y z
N MET A 1 -8.11 9.27 -22.16
CA MET A 1 -8.62 9.84 -20.91
C MET A 1 -8.52 11.36 -20.97
N ASN A 2 -9.52 12.08 -20.46
CA ASN A 2 -9.63 13.54 -20.55
C ASN A 2 -8.45 14.26 -19.84
N PRO A 3 -7.78 15.24 -20.47
CA PRO A 3 -6.62 15.93 -19.90
C PRO A 3 -6.95 16.86 -18.72
N THR A 4 -8.23 17.05 -18.36
CA THR A 4 -8.67 17.95 -17.27
C THR A 4 -8.71 17.30 -15.89
N LEU A 5 -8.53 15.98 -15.77
CA LEU A 5 -8.42 15.29 -14.46
C LEU A 5 -6.98 15.23 -13.92
N GLY A 6 -5.98 15.50 -14.77
CA GLY A 6 -4.57 15.15 -14.54
C GLY A 6 -3.86 15.92 -13.42
N ASP A 7 -4.38 17.07 -12.99
CA ASP A 7 -3.70 17.92 -11.98
C ASP A 7 -4.26 17.79 -10.57
N ARG A 8 -5.33 17.02 -10.34
CA ARG A 8 -5.92 16.89 -9.00
C ARG A 8 -5.19 15.93 -8.07
N CYS A 9 -4.23 15.18 -8.61
CA CYS A 9 -3.46 14.16 -7.89
C CYS A 9 -2.13 14.68 -7.34
N PHE A 10 -1.70 15.85 -7.81
CA PHE A 10 -0.43 16.48 -7.49
C PHE A 10 -0.68 17.83 -6.85
N VAL A 11 0.30 18.32 -6.10
CA VAL A 11 0.29 19.66 -5.54
C VAL A 11 1.13 20.61 -6.38
N ASP A 12 0.84 21.90 -6.30
CA ASP A 12 1.68 22.93 -6.91
C ASP A 12 2.93 23.20 -6.06
N GLU A 13 2.79 23.10 -4.73
CA GLU A 13 3.86 23.31 -3.76
C GLU A 13 3.89 22.17 -2.73
N LEU A 14 5.10 21.69 -2.40
CA LEU A 14 5.30 20.61 -1.44
C LEU A 14 5.30 21.16 -0.02
N LEU A 15 4.53 20.52 0.86
CA LEU A 15 4.64 20.71 2.32
C LEU A 15 5.33 19.52 2.99
N GLU A 16 5.31 18.36 2.35
CA GLU A 16 6.03 17.16 2.77
C GLU A 16 7.03 16.78 1.67
N PRO A 17 8.27 16.38 2.01
CA PRO A 17 9.26 15.99 1.01
C PRO A 17 8.99 14.60 0.44
N ALA A 18 9.36 14.40 -0.83
CA ALA A 18 9.56 13.05 -1.36
C ALA A 18 10.85 12.48 -0.77
N ARG A 19 10.81 11.26 -0.22
CA ARG A 19 11.96 10.64 0.46
C ARG A 19 12.53 9.49 -0.36
N PHE A 20 13.84 9.48 -0.53
CA PHE A 20 14.59 8.44 -1.23
C PHE A 20 15.51 7.74 -0.23
N LEU A 21 15.54 6.42 -0.28
CA LEU A 21 16.45 5.60 0.50
C LEU A 21 17.11 4.57 -0.43
N ASP A 22 18.41 4.71 -0.62
CA ASP A 22 19.21 3.86 -1.50
C ASP A 22 20.05 2.88 -0.68
N ILE A 23 20.00 1.61 -1.07
CA ILE A 23 20.93 0.57 -0.62
C ILE A 23 22.03 0.41 -1.66
N ILE A 24 23.22 0.91 -1.36
CA ILE A 24 24.39 0.93 -2.25
C ILE A 24 25.21 -0.35 -2.04
N ARG A 25 25.67 -0.97 -3.14
CA ARG A 25 26.63 -2.07 -3.09
C ARG A 25 28.05 -1.51 -3.06
N VAL A 26 28.75 -1.66 -1.94
CA VAL A 26 30.17 -1.26 -1.88
C VAL A 26 30.99 -2.33 -2.59
N SER A 27 31.61 -1.94 -3.70
CA SER A 27 32.46 -2.82 -4.50
C SER A 27 33.88 -2.81 -3.92
N GLY A 28 34.17 -3.69 -2.96
CA GLY A 28 35.52 -3.87 -2.42
C GLY A 28 35.56 -4.69 -1.11
N ASP A 29 36.30 -5.80 -1.14
CA ASP A 29 36.71 -6.69 -0.03
C ASP A 29 35.65 -7.42 0.80
N ALA A 30 35.54 -8.74 0.55
CA ALA A 30 35.26 -9.90 1.41
C ALA A 30 34.24 -9.84 2.58
N SER A 31 33.54 -8.73 2.77
CA SER A 31 32.45 -8.53 3.70
C SER A 31 31.36 -7.78 2.95
N ASN A 32 30.14 -8.32 2.92
CA ASN A 32 28.98 -7.73 2.25
C ASN A 32 28.53 -6.42 2.94
N GLN A 33 29.39 -5.40 3.00
CA GLN A 33 29.02 -4.09 3.52
C GLN A 33 28.23 -3.36 2.43
N SER A 34 26.93 -3.26 2.63
CA SER A 34 26.12 -2.29 1.87
C SER A 34 26.27 -0.93 2.53
N ALA A 35 26.00 0.17 1.83
CA ALA A 35 25.83 1.49 2.46
C ALA A 35 24.39 1.97 2.28
N VAL A 36 23.92 2.83 3.18
CA VAL A 36 22.57 3.41 3.09
C VAL A 36 22.69 4.91 2.84
N ARG A 37 22.06 5.40 1.77
CA ARG A 37 21.99 6.82 1.44
C ARG A 37 20.53 7.27 1.51
N SER A 38 20.23 8.18 2.43
CA SER A 38 18.90 8.76 2.61
C SER A 38 18.89 10.21 2.14
N GLN A 39 17.88 10.58 1.35
CA GLN A 39 17.71 11.93 0.82
C GLN A 39 16.24 12.34 0.84
N SER A 40 15.99 13.64 0.99
CA SER A 40 14.64 14.22 1.00
C SER A 40 14.57 15.41 0.06
N PHE A 41 13.52 15.45 -0.76
CA PHE A 41 13.36 16.43 -1.83
C PHE A 41 12.08 17.24 -1.65
N SER A 42 12.24 18.55 -1.44
CA SER A 42 11.11 19.49 -1.33
C SER A 42 10.93 20.36 -2.59
N ASN A 43 11.81 20.22 -3.59
CA ASN A 43 11.71 20.98 -4.84
C ASN A 43 12.26 20.19 -6.03
N LEU A 44 11.93 20.65 -7.23
CA LEU A 44 12.31 19.99 -8.48
C LEU A 44 13.82 20.05 -8.75
N GLU A 45 14.48 21.16 -8.42
CA GLU A 45 15.89 21.37 -8.73
C GLU A 45 16.78 20.41 -7.93
N SER A 46 16.54 20.26 -6.64
CA SER A 46 17.30 19.31 -5.81
C SER A 46 17.08 17.86 -6.22
N LEU A 47 15.84 17.49 -6.58
CA LEU A 47 15.54 16.15 -7.11
C LEU A 47 16.25 15.92 -8.45
N ARG A 48 16.22 16.91 -9.34
CA ARG A 48 16.90 16.87 -10.64
C ARG A 48 18.40 16.67 -10.48
N THR A 49 19.06 17.51 -9.69
CA THR A 49 20.50 17.42 -9.45
C THR A 49 20.89 16.07 -8.88
N TYR A 50 20.07 15.48 -8.01
CA TYR A 50 20.34 14.15 -7.46
C TYR A 50 20.19 13.04 -8.49
N VAL A 51 19.12 13.08 -9.28
CA VAL A 51 18.76 12.04 -10.25
C VAL A 51 19.63 12.08 -11.51
N GLU A 52 20.07 13.28 -11.95
CA GLU A 52 20.96 13.46 -13.10
C GLU A 52 22.45 13.25 -12.75
N ASN A 53 22.78 13.00 -11.48
CA ASN A 53 24.15 12.66 -11.08
C ASN A 53 24.37 11.15 -11.16
N ASP A 54 25.16 10.71 -12.15
CA ASP A 54 25.51 9.30 -12.40
C ASP A 54 26.14 8.60 -11.17
N GLU A 55 26.78 9.34 -10.26
CA GLU A 55 27.31 8.77 -9.01
C GLU A 55 26.20 8.21 -8.09
N ASN A 56 24.95 8.65 -8.29
CA ASN A 56 23.81 8.19 -7.52
C ASN A 56 23.11 6.97 -8.13
N ASP A 57 23.59 6.41 -9.23
CA ASP A 57 23.04 5.20 -9.87
C ASP A 57 23.72 3.90 -9.40
N ASP A 58 24.51 3.97 -8.33
CA ASP A 58 25.23 2.88 -7.66
C ASP A 58 24.35 2.01 -6.73
N TYR A 59 23.06 2.28 -6.66
CA TYR A 59 22.13 1.58 -5.78
C TYR A 59 21.79 0.18 -6.31
N SER A 60 21.55 -0.75 -5.39
CA SER A 60 20.92 -2.06 -5.65
C SER A 60 19.42 -2.04 -5.44
N CYS A 61 18.94 -1.24 -4.48
CA CYS A 61 17.53 -1.01 -4.22
C CYS A 61 17.33 0.46 -3.87
N ARG A 62 16.44 1.15 -4.59
CA ARG A 62 16.01 2.51 -4.32
C ARG A 62 14.56 2.48 -3.85
N PHE A 63 14.32 2.94 -2.63
CA PHE A 63 13.00 3.13 -2.08
C PHE A 63 12.58 4.59 -2.20
N ILE A 64 11.43 4.83 -2.85
CA ILE A 64 10.86 6.16 -3.06
C ILE A 64 9.54 6.22 -2.29
N SER A 65 9.45 7.10 -1.30
CA SER A 65 8.25 7.32 -0.50
C SER A 65 7.66 8.69 -0.79
N ILE A 66 6.41 8.71 -1.23
CA ILE A 66 5.62 9.92 -1.47
C ILE A 66 4.33 9.78 -0.67
N CYS A 67 3.97 10.79 0.13
CA CYS A 67 2.78 10.73 0.97
C CYS A 67 1.73 11.75 0.56
N GLN A 68 0.47 11.49 0.91
CA GLN A 68 -0.53 12.54 1.08
C GLN A 68 -0.37 13.14 2.49
N ARG A 69 -0.90 14.35 2.75
CA ARG A 69 -0.99 14.88 4.14
C ARG A 69 -2.08 14.18 4.95
N ASN A 70 -3.13 13.76 4.25
CA ASN A 70 -4.17 12.86 4.73
C ASN A 70 -4.85 12.23 3.50
N SER A 71 -5.66 11.19 3.71
CA SER A 71 -6.27 10.40 2.62
C SER A 71 -7.22 11.16 1.67
N TRP A 72 -7.52 12.43 1.96
CA TRP A 72 -8.42 13.27 1.16
C TRP A 72 -7.67 14.35 0.38
N ARG A 73 -6.34 14.44 0.51
CA ARG A 73 -5.50 15.44 -0.16
C ARG A 73 -4.68 14.80 -1.30
N PRO A 74 -4.23 15.58 -2.30
CA PRO A 74 -3.32 15.08 -3.32
C PRO A 74 -1.98 14.60 -2.73
N LEU A 75 -1.22 13.86 -3.53
CA LEU A 75 0.15 13.47 -3.19
C LEU A 75 1.02 14.71 -3.04
N GLN A 76 1.91 14.71 -2.04
CA GLN A 76 2.89 15.76 -1.78
C GLN A 76 4.09 15.64 -2.73
N ILE A 77 3.79 15.84 -4.00
CA ILE A 77 4.76 15.92 -5.09
C ILE A 77 4.15 16.72 -6.23
N THR A 78 4.95 17.54 -6.92
CA THR A 78 4.49 18.23 -8.12
C THR A 78 4.49 17.31 -9.33
N ARG A 79 3.67 17.62 -10.33
CA ARG A 79 3.63 16.85 -11.58
C ARG A 79 5.00 16.82 -12.30
N PRO A 80 5.78 17.91 -12.39
CA PRO A 80 7.13 17.87 -12.93
C PRO A 80 8.08 16.94 -12.14
N MET A 81 8.02 16.95 -10.81
CA MET A 81 8.83 16.05 -9.98
C MET A 81 8.47 14.59 -10.22
N MET A 82 7.18 14.25 -10.25
CA MET A 82 6.74 12.89 -10.56
C MET A 82 7.17 12.45 -11.96
N SER A 83 7.04 13.33 -12.96
CA SER A 83 7.45 13.04 -14.33
C SER A 83 8.97 12.80 -14.44
N LEU A 84 9.77 13.53 -13.68
CA LEU A 84 11.21 13.32 -13.58
C LEU A 84 11.53 11.92 -13.01
N ILE A 85 10.85 11.50 -11.95
CA ILE A 85 11.02 10.16 -11.36
C ILE A 85 10.65 9.06 -12.38
N VAL A 86 9.52 9.24 -13.06
CA VAL A 86 9.04 8.30 -14.10
C VAL A 86 10.05 8.15 -15.21
N ASN A 87 10.58 9.26 -15.73
CA ASN A 87 11.53 9.25 -16.83
C ASN A 87 12.89 8.69 -16.42
N ALA A 88 13.42 9.11 -15.27
CA ALA A 88 14.74 8.68 -14.81
C ALA A 88 14.81 7.19 -14.47
N HIS A 89 13.70 6.63 -13.98
CA HIS A 89 13.63 5.22 -13.65
C HIS A 89 12.97 4.35 -14.73
N ASP A 90 12.67 4.92 -15.90
CA ASP A 90 12.04 4.21 -17.02
C ASP A 90 10.81 3.41 -16.53
N LEU A 91 9.92 4.12 -15.82
CA LEU A 91 8.66 3.54 -15.34
C LEU A 91 7.66 3.47 -16.50
N SER A 92 6.95 2.34 -16.62
CA SER A 92 5.92 2.11 -17.64
C SER A 92 4.85 3.21 -17.66
N HIS A 93 4.26 3.52 -18.83
CA HIS A 93 3.14 4.47 -18.95
C HIS A 93 1.94 4.15 -18.05
N SER A 94 1.69 2.87 -17.77
CA SER A 94 0.66 2.41 -16.83
C SER A 94 0.91 2.87 -15.39
N PHE A 95 2.11 3.36 -15.07
CA PHE A 95 2.44 3.93 -13.76
C PHE A 95 1.42 5.00 -13.37
N TRP A 96 0.96 5.82 -14.33
CA TRP A 96 0.05 6.93 -14.08
C TRP A 96 -1.33 6.52 -13.59
N ASP A 97 -1.72 5.25 -13.76
CA ASP A 97 -2.94 4.72 -13.15
C ASP A 97 -2.82 4.75 -11.63
N LEU A 98 -1.64 4.47 -11.06
CA LEU A 98 -1.43 4.42 -9.61
C LEU A 98 -1.68 5.76 -8.88
N PRO A 99 -1.04 6.89 -9.24
CA PRO A 99 -1.31 8.17 -8.61
C PRO A 99 -2.72 8.68 -8.89
N SER A 100 -3.41 8.18 -9.93
CA SER A 100 -4.79 8.61 -10.26
C SER A 100 -5.80 8.33 -9.15
N CYS A 101 -5.50 7.43 -8.20
CA CYS A 101 -6.37 7.15 -7.05
C CYS A 101 -6.14 8.08 -5.85
N PHE A 102 -5.19 9.01 -5.93
CA PHE A 102 -4.74 9.88 -4.84
C PHE A 102 -5.04 11.35 -5.16
N TYR A 103 -6.32 11.70 -5.19
CA TYR A 103 -6.80 13.03 -5.53
C TYR A 103 -7.52 13.71 -4.37
N THR A 104 -7.78 15.02 -4.51
CA THR A 104 -8.64 15.74 -3.56
C THR A 104 -10.05 15.15 -3.56
N ARG A 105 -10.47 14.60 -2.42
CA ARG A 105 -11.82 14.08 -2.23
C ARG A 105 -12.69 15.11 -1.53
N SER A 106 -13.92 15.28 -2.02
CA SER A 106 -14.98 16.03 -1.34
C SER A 106 -16.15 15.14 -0.90
N LEU A 107 -16.17 13.90 -1.40
CA LEU A 107 -17.16 12.87 -1.16
C LEU A 107 -16.45 11.52 -1.13
N ASP A 108 -17.07 10.57 -0.44
CA ASP A 108 -16.66 9.17 -0.40
C ASP A 108 -17.02 8.44 -1.71
N LEU A 109 -16.34 8.85 -2.79
CA LEU A 109 -16.42 8.19 -4.09
C LEU A 109 -15.35 7.09 -4.19
N GLU A 110 -15.65 6.06 -4.98
CA GLU A 110 -14.73 4.95 -5.27
C GLU A 110 -14.22 4.24 -4.00
N GLU A 111 -15.07 4.15 -2.98
CA GLU A 111 -14.81 3.57 -1.66
C GLU A 111 -14.33 2.11 -1.65
N ALA A 112 -14.68 1.36 -2.68
CA ALA A 112 -14.28 -0.03 -2.87
C ALA A 112 -13.29 -0.23 -4.03
N TYR A 113 -12.98 0.83 -4.79
CA TYR A 113 -12.08 0.70 -5.93
C TYR A 113 -10.63 0.53 -5.47
N CYS A 114 -9.99 -0.52 -5.97
CA CYS A 114 -8.57 -0.78 -5.84
C CYS A 114 -8.01 -1.01 -7.25
N ILE A 115 -6.85 -0.43 -7.53
CA ILE A 115 -6.09 -0.82 -8.72
C ILE A 115 -5.66 -2.27 -8.54
N PRO A 116 -6.03 -3.15 -9.49
CA PRO A 116 -5.70 -4.56 -9.40
C PRO A 116 -4.19 -4.77 -9.54
N PHE A 117 -3.74 -5.96 -9.13
CA PHE A 117 -2.39 -6.37 -9.42
C PHE A 117 -2.13 -6.33 -10.93
N THR A 118 -1.09 -5.62 -11.32
CA THR A 118 -0.67 -5.46 -12.70
C THR A 118 0.79 -5.84 -12.81
N LEU A 119 1.07 -6.87 -13.63
CA LEU A 119 2.41 -7.29 -14.01
C LEU A 119 2.68 -6.89 -15.45
N ILE A 120 3.77 -6.16 -15.69
CA ILE A 120 4.07 -5.61 -17.03
C ILE A 120 5.43 -6.13 -17.45
N HIS A 121 5.46 -6.85 -18.57
CA HIS A 121 6.68 -7.43 -19.15
C HIS A 121 7.54 -8.24 -18.15
N GLY A 122 6.94 -8.77 -17.07
CA GLY A 122 7.66 -9.46 -15.99
C GLY A 122 8.59 -8.57 -15.14
N ARG A 123 8.66 -7.26 -15.41
CA ARG A 123 9.63 -6.32 -14.83
C ARG A 123 9.01 -5.27 -13.93
N PHE A 124 7.69 -5.07 -14.00
CA PHE A 124 6.98 -4.09 -13.19
C PHE A 124 5.80 -4.72 -12.48
N VAL A 125 5.66 -4.44 -11.20
CA VAL A 125 4.52 -4.81 -10.37
C VAL A 125 3.85 -3.54 -9.86
N SER A 126 2.54 -3.42 -10.04
CA SER A 126 1.76 -2.32 -9.46
C SER A 126 0.44 -2.79 -8.89
N TYR A 127 0.04 -2.22 -7.76
CA TYR A 127 -1.25 -2.46 -7.13
C TYR A 127 -1.53 -1.40 -6.06
N THR A 128 -2.79 -1.30 -5.63
CA THR A 128 -3.14 -0.60 -4.39
C THR A 128 -3.57 -1.59 -3.31
N ILE A 129 -3.32 -1.23 -2.05
CA ILE A 129 -3.88 -1.91 -0.88
C ILE A 129 -4.78 -0.92 -0.12
N ARG A 130 -5.96 -1.39 0.29
CA ARG A 130 -6.83 -0.67 1.21
C ARG A 130 -6.98 -1.43 2.52
N TYR A 131 -6.96 -0.69 3.61
CA TYR A 131 -6.91 -1.27 4.95
C TYR A 131 -7.52 -0.33 5.99
N PRO A 132 -8.11 -0.85 7.07
CA PRO A 132 -8.59 -0.04 8.17
C PRO A 132 -7.42 0.44 9.02
N GLU A 133 -7.49 1.68 9.47
CA GLU A 133 -6.59 2.27 10.44
C GLU A 133 -7.42 3.01 11.49
N PHE A 134 -7.22 2.66 12.76
CA PHE A 134 -7.87 3.35 13.87
C PHE A 134 -7.19 4.70 14.10
N LYS A 135 -7.99 5.77 14.14
CA LYS A 135 -7.53 7.11 14.46
C LYS A 135 -7.81 7.38 15.93
N GLU A 136 -6.76 7.38 16.74
CA GLU A 136 -6.89 7.67 18.18
C GLU A 136 -7.44 9.07 18.47
N SER A 137 -7.17 10.05 17.61
CA SER A 137 -7.67 11.43 17.78
C SER A 137 -9.18 11.57 17.62
N ASP A 138 -9.76 10.74 16.75
CA ASP A 138 -11.16 10.83 16.34
C ASP A 138 -11.98 9.67 16.95
N GLU A 139 -11.31 8.74 17.65
CA GLU A 139 -11.83 7.46 18.14
C GLU A 139 -12.59 6.65 17.06
N GLU A 140 -12.17 6.79 15.80
CA GLU A 140 -12.87 6.24 14.65
C GLU A 140 -11.96 5.40 13.75
N TRP A 141 -12.53 4.36 13.16
CA TRP A 141 -11.90 3.61 12.08
C TRP A 141 -12.02 4.34 10.74
N ALA A 142 -10.90 4.48 10.04
CA ALA A 142 -10.88 4.97 8.67
C ALA A 142 -10.25 3.97 7.71
N ILE A 143 -10.85 3.81 6.53
CA ILE A 143 -10.22 3.06 5.45
C ILE A 143 -9.17 3.94 4.78
N ARG A 144 -7.93 3.46 4.76
CA ARG A 144 -6.77 4.11 4.13
C ARG A 144 -6.40 3.35 2.86
N GLN A 145 -5.65 4.01 1.97
CA GLN A 145 -5.14 3.43 0.75
C GLN A 145 -3.65 3.71 0.63
N SER A 146 -2.88 2.69 0.25
CA SER A 146 -1.49 2.85 -0.18
C SER A 146 -1.33 2.30 -1.60
N GLY A 147 -0.44 2.92 -2.38
CA GLY A 147 -0.14 2.55 -3.76
C GLY A 147 1.28 2.02 -3.82
N ILE A 148 1.46 0.90 -4.53
CA ILE A 148 2.75 0.24 -4.64
C ILE A 148 3.09 0.15 -6.13
N PHE A 149 4.31 0.54 -6.46
CA PHE A 149 4.92 0.31 -7.76
C PHE A 149 6.33 -0.23 -7.54
N HIS A 150 6.67 -1.32 -8.22
CA HIS A 150 7.98 -1.93 -8.10
C HIS A 150 8.51 -2.25 -9.48
N ARG A 151 9.66 -1.68 -9.83
CA ARG A 151 10.42 -2.02 -11.04
C ARG A 151 11.61 -2.87 -10.67
N PHE A 152 11.82 -3.92 -11.46
CA PHE A 152 12.95 -4.82 -11.39
C PHE A 152 13.76 -4.69 -12.68
N ASN A 153 15.06 -4.41 -12.55
CA ASN A 153 15.99 -4.51 -13.66
C ASN A 153 16.83 -5.79 -13.49
N THR A 154 16.54 -6.81 -14.29
CA THR A 154 17.23 -8.10 -14.26
C THR A 154 18.66 -8.02 -14.77
N GLU A 155 18.97 -7.04 -15.63
CA GLU A 155 20.29 -6.85 -16.23
C GLU A 155 21.25 -6.21 -15.22
N THR A 156 20.83 -5.14 -14.55
CA THR A 156 21.64 -4.44 -13.55
C THR A 156 21.45 -4.96 -12.12
N ARG A 157 20.46 -5.84 -11.90
CA ARG A 157 20.00 -6.29 -10.57
C ARG A 157 19.64 -5.13 -9.64
N GLN A 158 19.10 -4.06 -10.21
CA GLN A 158 18.62 -2.90 -9.49
C GLN A 158 17.11 -2.96 -9.33
N SER A 159 16.64 -2.51 -8.17
CA SER A 159 15.22 -2.40 -7.84
C SER A 159 14.82 -0.96 -7.56
N VAL A 160 13.65 -0.55 -8.03
CA VAL A 160 13.02 0.72 -7.64
C VAL A 160 11.67 0.40 -7.03
N PHE A 161 11.55 0.57 -5.71
CA PHE A 161 10.32 0.36 -4.95
C PHE A 161 9.70 1.70 -4.59
N LEU A 162 8.54 2.00 -5.14
CA LEU A 162 7.82 3.24 -4.89
C LEU A 162 6.56 2.97 -4.06
N LEU A 163 6.42 3.71 -2.96
CA LEU A 163 5.29 3.67 -2.05
C LEU A 163 4.59 5.02 -2.03
N LEU A 164 3.31 5.02 -2.40
CA LEU A 164 2.37 6.13 -2.20
C LEU A 164 1.61 5.90 -0.89
N SER A 165 1.83 6.77 0.10
CA SER A 165 1.26 6.64 1.45
C SER A 165 0.09 7.59 1.70
N PRO A 166 -0.88 7.21 2.54
CA PRO A 166 -2.06 8.04 2.85
C PRO A 166 -1.79 9.20 3.81
N LYS A 167 -0.64 9.19 4.47
CA LYS A 167 -0.18 10.18 5.45
C LYS A 167 1.36 10.15 5.56
N PRO A 168 1.99 11.21 6.09
CA PRO A 168 3.41 11.17 6.45
C PRO A 168 3.67 10.08 7.50
N ASP A 169 4.87 9.52 7.49
CA ASP A 169 5.34 8.51 8.47
C ASP A 169 4.36 7.34 8.69
N SER A 170 3.71 6.93 7.60
CA SER A 170 2.80 5.78 7.58
C SER A 170 3.48 4.52 8.14
N LYS A 171 2.71 3.62 8.75
CA LYS A 171 3.28 2.38 9.34
C LYS A 171 4.05 1.57 8.29
N GLY A 172 3.56 1.52 7.04
CA GLY A 172 4.23 0.86 5.92
C GLY A 172 5.53 1.54 5.50
N HIS A 173 5.59 2.87 5.49
CA HIS A 173 6.84 3.59 5.22
C HIS A 173 7.93 3.24 6.24
N ARG A 174 7.61 3.35 7.53
CA ARG A 174 8.56 3.05 8.62
C ARG A 174 9.02 1.60 8.59
N LEU A 175 8.10 0.66 8.36
CA LEU A 175 8.47 -0.76 8.27
C LEU A 175 9.37 -1.07 7.07
N VAL A 176 9.10 -0.47 5.90
CA VAL A 176 9.97 -0.65 4.72
C VAL A 176 11.36 -0.06 4.98
N GLU A 177 11.43 1.13 5.58
CA GLU A 177 12.69 1.74 5.99
C GLU A 177 13.46 0.85 6.98
N GLU A 178 12.81 0.33 8.03
CA GLU A 178 13.40 -0.62 8.98
C GLU A 178 13.89 -1.90 8.28
N CYS A 179 13.13 -2.46 7.33
CA CYS A 179 13.56 -3.62 6.55
C CYS A 179 14.85 -3.32 5.77
N LEU A 180 14.90 -2.18 5.08
CA LEU A 180 16.05 -1.77 4.26
C LEU A 180 17.30 -1.54 5.14
N LEU A 181 17.14 -0.91 6.30
CA LEU A 181 18.21 -0.75 7.28
C LEU A 181 18.69 -2.11 7.84
N SER A 182 17.79 -3.07 8.03
CA SER A 182 18.16 -4.42 8.47
C SER A 182 18.94 -5.20 7.41
N TRP A 183 18.63 -4.99 6.12
CA TRP A 183 19.37 -5.63 5.02
C TRP A 183 20.82 -5.16 4.97
N HIS A 184 21.01 -3.86 5.19
CA HIS A 184 22.34 -3.28 5.32
C HIS A 184 23.17 -3.93 6.45
N GLN A 185 22.52 -4.33 7.53
CA GLN A 185 23.16 -4.97 8.69
C GLN A 185 23.31 -6.51 8.55
N GLY A 186 22.96 -7.09 7.41
CA GLY A 186 23.05 -8.54 7.18
C GLY A 186 21.92 -9.37 7.81
N GLY A 187 20.73 -8.78 7.99
CA GLY A 187 19.56 -9.47 8.54
C GLY A 187 19.01 -10.60 7.66
N ALA A 188 18.24 -11.52 8.24
CA ALA A 188 17.79 -12.77 7.60
C ALA A 188 16.66 -12.66 6.54
N ASN A 189 16.14 -11.46 6.25
CA ASN A 189 15.06 -11.24 5.28
C ASN A 189 15.53 -10.31 4.16
N THR A 190 16.60 -10.67 3.46
CA THR A 190 17.23 -9.85 2.42
C THR A 190 16.47 -9.96 1.10
N GLY A 191 15.98 -8.84 0.56
CA GLY A 191 15.55 -8.82 -0.85
C GLY A 191 14.36 -7.91 -1.15
N PRO A 192 14.38 -7.17 -2.29
CA PRO A 192 13.32 -6.27 -2.72
C PRO A 192 11.89 -6.86 -2.67
N LEU A 193 11.75 -8.16 -2.93
CA LEU A 193 10.47 -8.85 -2.92
C LEU A 193 9.84 -8.97 -1.53
N SER A 194 10.66 -9.02 -0.47
CA SER A 194 10.18 -9.10 0.91
C SER A 194 9.46 -7.83 1.37
N LEU A 195 9.70 -6.68 0.71
CA LEU A 195 9.00 -5.42 1.00
C LEU A 195 7.50 -5.52 0.74
N HIS A 196 7.08 -6.31 -0.26
CA HIS A 196 5.67 -6.56 -0.49
C HIS A 196 5.02 -7.24 0.71
N GLU A 197 5.66 -8.30 1.25
CA GLU A 197 5.17 -8.99 2.43
C GLU A 197 5.14 -8.08 3.65
N ALA A 198 6.19 -7.28 3.85
CA ALA A 198 6.27 -6.32 4.94
C ALA A 198 5.04 -5.39 4.96
N LEU A 199 4.63 -4.85 3.80
CA LEU A 199 3.44 -4.00 3.70
C LEU A 199 2.15 -4.74 4.08
N PHE A 200 1.97 -6.00 3.68
CA PHE A 200 0.79 -6.77 4.11
C PHE A 200 0.83 -7.11 5.60
N SER A 201 2.02 -7.38 6.14
CA SER A 201 2.22 -7.73 7.56
C SER A 201 1.74 -6.61 8.51
N VAL A 202 1.91 -5.35 8.10
CA VAL A 202 1.58 -4.19 8.94
C VAL A 202 0.10 -3.80 8.85
N TYR A 203 -0.55 -4.05 7.71
CA TYR A 203 -1.90 -3.55 7.45
C TYR A 203 -3.00 -4.61 7.61
N LEU A 204 -2.73 -5.89 7.32
CA LEU A 204 -3.74 -6.94 7.44
C LEU A 204 -4.28 -7.15 8.87
N PRO A 205 -3.46 -7.11 9.94
CA PRO A 205 -3.95 -7.39 11.29
C PRO A 205 -5.08 -6.47 11.75
N SER A 206 -5.12 -5.23 11.27
CA SER A 206 -6.13 -4.23 11.64
C SER A 206 -7.55 -4.61 11.23
N TRP A 207 -7.71 -5.48 10.21
CA TRP A 207 -9.04 -5.95 9.79
C TRP A 207 -9.79 -6.70 10.88
N ARG A 208 -9.10 -7.47 11.71
CA ARG A 208 -9.75 -8.23 12.79
C ARG A 208 -10.44 -7.30 13.78
N GLN A 209 -9.72 -6.28 14.24
CA GLN A 209 -10.24 -5.36 15.24
C GLN A 209 -11.34 -4.48 14.65
N TYR A 210 -11.15 -3.99 13.41
CA TYR A 210 -12.17 -3.27 12.66
C TYR A 210 -13.50 -4.04 12.57
N LEU A 211 -13.44 -5.30 12.14
CA LEU A 211 -14.63 -6.14 12.01
C LEU A 211 -15.28 -6.41 13.37
N ALA A 212 -14.48 -6.72 14.40
CA ALA A 212 -15.00 -6.98 15.74
C ALA A 212 -15.68 -5.74 16.36
N THR A 213 -15.15 -4.54 16.13
CA THR A 213 -15.79 -3.29 16.57
C THR A 213 -17.17 -3.13 15.95
N HIS A 214 -17.28 -3.26 14.62
CA HIS A 214 -18.57 -3.11 13.94
C HIS A 214 -19.54 -4.26 14.19
N GLU A 215 -19.05 -5.48 14.44
CA GLU A 215 -19.88 -6.60 14.88
C GLU A 215 -20.48 -6.34 16.27
N GLY A 216 -19.68 -5.79 17.20
CA GLY A 216 -20.13 -5.39 18.52
C GLY A 216 -21.18 -4.27 18.49
N GLU A 217 -21.15 -3.39 17.48
CA GLU A 217 -22.19 -2.38 17.23
C GLU A 217 -23.45 -3.02 16.62
N PHE A 218 -23.27 -3.95 15.68
CA PHE A 218 -24.37 -4.55 14.92
C PHE A 218 -25.23 -5.51 15.75
N LEU A 219 -24.62 -6.40 16.54
CA LEU A 219 -25.31 -7.47 17.26
C LEU A 219 -26.42 -6.97 18.21
N PRO A 220 -26.21 -5.94 19.04
CA PRO A 220 -27.29 -5.39 19.88
C PRO A 220 -28.45 -4.85 19.06
N MET A 221 -28.17 -4.20 17.92
CA MET A 221 -29.19 -3.64 17.04
C MET A 221 -30.02 -4.71 16.34
N ALA A 222 -29.37 -5.79 15.88
CA ALA A 222 -30.04 -6.94 15.29
C ALA A 222 -30.94 -7.64 16.34
N ASN A 223 -30.40 -7.94 17.53
CA ASN A 223 -31.15 -8.61 18.59
C ASN A 223 -32.37 -7.80 19.07
N SER A 224 -32.22 -6.47 19.22
CA SER A 224 -33.35 -5.60 19.57
C SER A 224 -34.43 -5.60 18.50
N THR A 225 -34.05 -5.66 17.22
CA THR A 225 -34.97 -5.70 16.09
C THR A 225 -35.77 -7.01 16.08
N PHE A 226 -35.10 -8.14 16.27
CA PHE A 226 -35.75 -9.46 16.35
C PHE A 226 -36.68 -9.58 17.57
N ALA A 227 -36.27 -9.07 18.73
CA ALA A 227 -37.11 -9.08 19.93
C ALA A 227 -38.38 -8.21 19.74
N THR A 228 -38.25 -7.03 19.14
CA THR A 228 -39.39 -6.13 18.89
C THR A 228 -40.38 -6.73 17.90
N TYR A 229 -39.92 -7.50 16.90
CA TYR A 229 -40.79 -8.17 15.93
C TYR A 229 -41.74 -9.21 16.57
N ILE A 230 -41.34 -9.81 17.71
CA ILE A 230 -42.12 -10.87 18.38
C ILE A 230 -43.25 -10.27 19.24
N ASP A 231 -43.02 -9.13 19.88
CA ASP A 231 -43.91 -8.62 20.94
C ASP A 231 -44.84 -7.47 20.49
N GLU A 232 -44.48 -6.62 19.51
CA GLU A 232 -45.28 -5.46 19.08
C GLU A 232 -45.04 -5.06 17.60
N PRO A 233 -45.91 -4.27 16.93
CA PRO A 233 -45.60 -3.72 15.61
C PRO A 233 -44.33 -2.85 15.67
N LEU A 234 -43.31 -3.23 14.89
CA LEU A 234 -41.97 -2.61 14.81
C LEU A 234 -42.02 -1.08 14.86
N ARG A 235 -41.75 -0.50 16.04
CA ARG A 235 -41.46 0.93 16.20
C ARG A 235 -39.96 1.17 16.03
N LEU A 236 -39.38 0.72 14.93
CA LEU A 236 -37.98 1.05 14.63
C LEU A 236 -37.90 2.51 14.20
N GLY A 237 -37.14 3.31 14.95
CA GLY A 237 -36.83 4.68 14.56
C GLY A 237 -35.98 4.72 13.29
N TYR A 238 -36.14 5.78 12.49
CA TYR A 238 -35.34 6.03 11.28
C TYR A 238 -33.83 5.94 11.53
N ASP A 239 -33.37 6.46 12.68
CA ASP A 239 -31.96 6.46 13.06
C ASP A 239 -31.39 5.04 13.24
N HIS A 240 -32.20 4.11 13.77
CA HIS A 240 -31.80 2.71 13.98
C HIS A 240 -31.63 1.97 12.65
N LEU A 241 -32.58 2.15 11.73
CA LEU A 241 -32.51 1.59 10.38
C LEU A 241 -31.33 2.18 9.59
N SER A 242 -31.12 3.49 9.70
CA SER A 242 -29.98 4.17 9.07
C SER A 242 -28.64 3.64 9.58
N ALA A 243 -28.52 3.42 10.90
CA ALA A 243 -27.32 2.84 11.50
C ALA A 243 -27.07 1.40 11.02
N MET A 244 -28.11 0.56 10.98
CA MET A 244 -28.01 -0.81 10.46
C MET A 244 -27.56 -0.85 8.99
N ILE A 245 -28.16 -0.02 8.13
CA ILE A 245 -27.80 0.05 6.70
C ILE A 245 -26.34 0.53 6.54
N SER A 246 -25.91 1.49 7.35
CA SER A 246 -24.53 1.98 7.36
C SER A 246 -23.54 0.86 7.72
N LEU A 247 -23.85 0.06 8.75
CA LEU A 247 -23.02 -1.08 9.14
C LEU A 247 -23.00 -2.18 8.09
N GLU A 248 -24.15 -2.52 7.51
CA GLU A 248 -24.21 -3.50 6.42
C GLU A 248 -23.34 -3.07 5.23
N THR A 249 -23.41 -1.79 4.86
CA THR A 249 -22.59 -1.20 3.80
C THR A 249 -21.09 -1.33 4.13
N ARG A 250 -20.69 -1.12 5.39
CA ARG A 250 -19.31 -1.30 5.85
C ARG A 250 -18.84 -2.75 5.74
N PHE A 251 -19.67 -3.74 6.07
CA PHE A 251 -19.32 -5.16 5.92
C PHE A 251 -19.21 -5.59 4.45
N VAL A 252 -20.10 -5.11 3.59
CA VAL A 252 -20.03 -5.34 2.14
C VAL A 252 -18.75 -4.75 1.57
N LYS A 253 -18.43 -3.50 1.94
CA LYS A 253 -17.17 -2.84 1.56
C LYS A 253 -15.96 -3.63 2.07
N ALA A 254 -15.95 -4.05 3.33
CA ALA A 254 -14.86 -4.86 3.89
C ALA A 254 -14.63 -6.15 3.08
N THR A 255 -15.71 -6.84 2.71
CA THR A 255 -15.65 -8.06 1.91
C THR A 255 -15.01 -7.81 0.53
N SER A 256 -15.41 -6.72 -0.14
CA SER A 256 -14.85 -6.33 -1.44
C SER A 256 -13.36 -5.97 -1.36
N LEU A 257 -12.96 -5.19 -0.35
CA LEU A 257 -11.57 -4.78 -0.15
C LEU A 257 -10.65 -5.96 0.21
N LEU A 258 -11.14 -6.88 1.05
CA LEU A 258 -10.42 -8.10 1.39
C LEU A 258 -10.30 -9.03 0.19
N ALA A 259 -11.33 -9.16 -0.65
CA ALA A 259 -11.25 -9.94 -1.89
C ALA A 259 -10.18 -9.38 -2.84
N SER A 260 -10.17 -8.06 -3.07
CA SER A 260 -9.11 -7.41 -3.86
C SER A 260 -7.71 -7.66 -3.29
N THR A 261 -7.56 -7.60 -1.96
CA THR A 261 -6.28 -7.88 -1.29
C THR A 261 -5.86 -9.35 -1.46
N MET A 262 -6.81 -10.29 -1.39
CA MET A 262 -6.55 -11.71 -1.63
C MET A 262 -6.04 -11.94 -3.05
N ASP A 263 -6.62 -11.28 -4.05
CA ASP A 263 -6.19 -11.43 -5.44
C ASP A 263 -4.77 -10.91 -5.65
N VAL A 264 -4.42 -9.76 -5.07
CA VAL A 264 -3.03 -9.26 -5.09
C VAL A 264 -2.05 -10.25 -4.44
N LEU A 265 -2.40 -10.84 -3.30
CA LEU A 265 -1.54 -11.82 -2.60
C LEU A 265 -1.36 -13.11 -3.40
N LYS A 266 -2.41 -13.59 -4.08
CA LYS A 266 -2.33 -14.73 -4.99
C LYS A 266 -1.39 -14.42 -6.15
N GLU A 267 -1.57 -13.29 -6.82
CA GLU A 267 -0.74 -12.93 -7.98
C GLU A 267 0.73 -12.71 -7.60
N LEU A 268 1.01 -12.10 -6.43
CA LEU A 268 2.39 -11.99 -5.93
C LEU A 268 3.03 -13.36 -5.65
N THR A 269 2.28 -14.29 -5.08
CA THR A 269 2.75 -15.65 -4.81
C THR A 269 3.01 -16.42 -6.11
N THR A 270 2.13 -16.24 -7.09
CA THR A 270 2.24 -16.78 -8.43
C THR A 270 3.49 -16.23 -9.14
N LEU A 271 3.76 -14.92 -9.05
CA LEU A 271 4.96 -14.29 -9.59
C LEU A 271 6.25 -14.93 -9.03
N LEU A 272 6.31 -15.13 -7.71
CA LEU A 272 7.46 -15.77 -7.06
C LEU A 272 7.66 -17.22 -7.50
N SER A 273 6.58 -17.92 -7.86
CA SER A 273 6.62 -19.31 -8.32
C SER A 273 7.07 -19.43 -9.78
N TYR A 274 6.74 -18.46 -10.63
CA TYR A 274 7.11 -18.46 -12.04
C TYR A 274 8.55 -18.03 -12.30
N ASP A 275 9.08 -17.10 -11.50
CA ASP A 275 10.46 -16.61 -11.65
C ASP A 275 11.17 -16.48 -10.29
N PRO A 276 11.56 -17.60 -9.66
CA PRO A 276 12.19 -17.62 -8.34
C PRO A 276 13.56 -16.93 -8.32
N GLY A 277 14.15 -16.64 -9.48
CA GLY A 277 15.46 -15.99 -9.63
C GLY A 277 15.41 -14.49 -9.96
N LEU A 278 14.21 -13.88 -10.05
CA LEU A 278 14.02 -12.52 -10.54
C LEU A 278 14.89 -11.48 -9.81
N LEU A 279 15.03 -11.61 -8.48
CA LEU A 279 15.85 -10.70 -7.64
C LEU A 279 16.37 -11.29 -6.32
N ALA A 280 16.02 -12.52 -6.00
CA ALA A 280 16.38 -13.16 -4.74
C ALA A 280 16.90 -14.57 -5.01
N THR A 281 17.56 -15.16 -4.02
CA THR A 281 17.90 -16.57 -4.07
C THR A 281 16.62 -17.41 -4.02
N SER A 282 16.65 -18.64 -4.55
CA SER A 282 15.49 -19.54 -4.52
C SER A 282 14.94 -19.72 -3.10
N GLU A 283 15.81 -19.79 -2.10
CA GLU A 283 15.42 -19.96 -0.69
C GLU A 283 14.69 -18.71 -0.14
N GLU A 284 15.18 -17.50 -0.45
CA GLU A 284 14.52 -16.25 -0.07
C GLU A 284 13.15 -16.13 -0.74
N SER A 285 13.05 -16.46 -2.04
CA SER A 285 11.80 -16.47 -2.79
C SER A 285 10.77 -17.42 -2.16
N ASP A 286 11.20 -18.63 -1.77
CA ASP A 286 10.35 -19.61 -1.10
C ASP A 286 9.86 -19.11 0.27
N GLN A 287 10.75 -18.51 1.08
CA GLN A 287 10.37 -17.95 2.38
C GLN A 287 9.36 -16.81 2.24
N VAL A 288 9.55 -15.91 1.28
CA VAL A 288 8.59 -14.83 1.01
C VAL A 288 7.27 -15.40 0.51
N ALA A 289 7.27 -16.40 -0.37
CA ALA A 289 6.06 -17.06 -0.85
C ALA A 289 5.28 -17.74 0.28
N ILE A 290 5.97 -18.40 1.23
CA ILE A 290 5.34 -18.99 2.42
C ILE A 290 4.66 -17.90 3.27
N LYS A 291 5.35 -16.78 3.51
CA LYS A 291 4.79 -15.67 4.29
C LYS A 291 3.57 -15.06 3.60
N LEU A 292 3.64 -14.80 2.29
CA LEU A 292 2.51 -14.29 1.50
C LEU A 292 1.31 -15.25 1.51
N ASN A 293 1.55 -16.56 1.40
CA ASN A 293 0.49 -17.58 1.53
C ASN A 293 -0.16 -17.55 2.92
N ASN A 294 0.62 -17.35 3.98
CA ASN A 294 0.07 -17.18 5.32
C ASN A 294 -0.77 -15.90 5.44
N ARG A 295 -0.35 -14.79 4.81
CA ARG A 295 -1.15 -13.56 4.70
C ARG A 295 -2.44 -13.79 3.93
N LEU A 296 -2.41 -14.56 2.85
CA LEU A 296 -3.60 -14.91 2.07
C LEU A 296 -4.61 -15.68 2.93
N ARG A 297 -4.16 -16.64 3.72
CA ARG A 297 -5.01 -17.41 4.66
C ARG A 297 -5.62 -16.51 5.76
N GLN A 298 -4.85 -15.57 6.30
CA GLN A 298 -5.32 -14.57 7.27
C GLN A 298 -6.40 -13.67 6.64
N CYS A 299 -6.14 -13.15 5.44
CA CYS A 299 -7.08 -12.32 4.70
C CYS A 299 -8.39 -13.06 4.39
N ALA A 300 -8.30 -14.34 3.97
CA ALA A 300 -9.47 -15.19 3.77
C ALA A 300 -10.27 -15.42 5.07
N ALA A 301 -9.61 -15.52 6.23
CA ALA A 301 -10.29 -15.60 7.50
C ALA A 301 -11.07 -14.32 7.82
N HIS A 302 -10.47 -13.14 7.61
CA HIS A 302 -11.15 -11.86 7.79
C HIS A 302 -12.33 -11.70 6.82
N SER A 303 -12.17 -12.13 5.56
CA SER A 303 -13.24 -12.06 4.56
C SER A 303 -14.44 -12.92 4.95
N ARG A 304 -14.20 -14.13 5.50
CA ARG A 304 -15.28 -14.97 6.04
C ARG A 304 -15.99 -14.31 7.21
N THR A 305 -15.26 -13.69 8.14
CA THR A 305 -15.87 -12.94 9.25
C THR A 305 -16.74 -11.78 8.73
N ALA A 306 -16.28 -11.03 7.72
CA ALA A 306 -17.08 -9.96 7.13
C ALA A 306 -18.33 -10.46 6.37
N THR A 307 -18.26 -11.68 5.81
CA THR A 307 -19.36 -12.29 5.05
C THR A 307 -20.40 -12.96 5.97
N TYR A 308 -19.97 -13.49 7.11
CA TYR A 308 -20.84 -14.01 8.16
C TYR A 308 -21.54 -12.81 8.80
N ARG A 309 -22.56 -12.28 8.11
CA ARG A 309 -23.50 -11.29 8.65
C ARG A 309 -24.23 -12.01 9.80
N PRO A 310 -24.01 -11.65 11.06
CA PRO A 310 -24.70 -12.30 12.17
C PRO A 310 -26.20 -12.00 12.18
#